data_AF-A0AAW0HQV3-F1
#
_entry.id   AF-A0AAW0HQV3-F1
#
_cell.length_a   1.000
_cell.length_b   1.000
_cell.length_c   1.000
_cell.angle_alpha   90.00
_cell.angle_beta   90.00
_cell.angle_gamma   90.00
#
_symmetry.space_group_name_H-M   'P 1'
#
loop_
_entity.id
_entity.type
_entity.pdbx_description
1 polymer ?
#
loop_
_entity_poly.entity_id
_entity_poly.type
_entity_poly.pdbx_seq_one_letter_code
_entity_poly.pdbx_strand_id
1 'polypeptide(L)'
;MEIWALFDYDRTRDSCLPSQGLSFSYGDILHVINASDDEWWQARLVTPHGESEQIGVIPSKKRVEKKERARLKTVKFHARTGMIESNRSIKTKRKKSFRLSRKFPFYKSKENMAQENSIQEQGVTSNTSDSESSSKGQEDAILSYEPVTRQEIHYARPVIILGPMKDRVNDDLISEFPHKFGSCVPHTTRPRRDNEVDGQDYHFVVSREQMEKDIQDNKFIEAGQFNDNLYGTSIQSVRAVAERGKHCILDVSGNAIKRLQQAQLYPIAIFIKPKSIEALMEMNRRQTYEQANKIFDKAMKLEQEFGEYFTGKIQESVRS
;
A
#
# COMPACT_ATOMS: atom_id res chain seq x y z
N MET A 1 16.97 -20.40 2.29
CA MET A 1 16.57 -19.25 1.43
C MET A 1 16.15 -18.09 2.32
N GLU A 2 16.43 -16.85 1.94
CA GLU A 2 16.03 -15.68 2.74
C GLU A 2 14.65 -15.18 2.31
N ILE A 3 13.79 -14.88 3.28
CA ILE A 3 12.48 -14.27 3.08
C ILE A 3 12.30 -13.10 4.05
N TRP A 4 11.46 -12.14 3.66
CA TRP A 4 11.09 -10.99 4.46
C TRP A 4 9.64 -11.15 4.95
N ALA A 5 9.43 -10.98 6.25
CA ALA A 5 8.12 -11.04 6.90
C ALA A 5 7.31 -9.75 6.67
N LEU A 6 6.17 -9.88 5.99
CA LEU A 6 5.21 -8.80 5.71
C LEU A 6 4.04 -8.75 6.71
N PHE A 7 4.15 -9.44 7.85
CA PHE A 7 3.17 -9.45 8.95
C PHE A 7 3.86 -9.83 10.27
N ASP A 8 3.21 -9.50 11.39
CA ASP A 8 3.67 -9.88 12.72
C ASP A 8 3.16 -11.28 13.10
N TYR A 9 4.04 -12.16 13.60
CA TYR A 9 3.69 -13.49 14.06
C TYR A 9 4.13 -13.73 15.51
N ASP A 10 3.15 -13.93 16.37
CA ASP A 10 3.33 -14.32 17.76
C ASP A 10 2.93 -15.78 17.95
N ARG A 11 3.93 -16.63 18.20
CA ARG A 11 3.77 -18.07 18.44
C ARG A 11 2.82 -18.40 19.60
N THR A 12 2.67 -17.53 20.60
CA THR A 12 1.81 -17.79 21.75
C THR A 12 0.31 -17.79 21.39
N ARG A 13 -0.02 -17.27 20.20
CA ARG A 13 -1.37 -17.13 19.66
C ARG A 13 -1.73 -18.20 18.62
N ASP A 14 -0.88 -19.19 18.37
CA ASP A 14 -1.17 -20.33 17.47
C ASP A 14 -1.01 -21.66 18.22
N SER A 15 -2.12 -22.20 18.73
CA SER A 15 -2.15 -23.46 19.48
C SER A 15 -1.96 -24.72 18.63
N CYS A 16 -1.75 -24.58 17.32
CA CYS A 16 -1.62 -25.69 16.37
C CYS A 16 -0.16 -25.93 15.92
N LEU A 17 0.81 -25.38 16.65
CA LEU A 17 2.25 -25.52 16.39
C LEU A 17 2.73 -26.99 16.48
N PRO A 18 3.47 -27.51 15.49
CA PRO A 18 4.00 -28.88 15.53
C PRO A 18 5.28 -29.02 16.37
N SER A 19 5.96 -27.91 16.68
CA SER A 19 7.19 -27.85 17.49
C SER A 19 7.42 -26.42 18.00
N GLN A 20 8.63 -26.08 18.46
CA GLN A 20 8.95 -24.75 18.97
C GLN A 20 8.77 -23.66 17.90
N GLY A 21 7.70 -22.87 18.03
CA GLY A 21 7.45 -21.72 17.17
C GLY A 21 8.52 -20.64 17.30
N LEU A 22 8.82 -19.97 16.18
CA LEU A 22 9.61 -18.76 16.08
C LEU A 22 8.67 -17.56 15.91
N SER A 23 8.66 -16.63 16.87
CA SER A 23 7.96 -15.33 16.69
C SER A 23 8.83 -14.38 15.87
N PHE A 24 8.20 -13.48 15.13
CA PHE A 24 8.85 -12.42 14.33
C PHE A 24 7.90 -11.23 14.12
N SER A 25 8.45 -10.09 13.74
CA SER A 25 7.73 -8.84 13.45
C SER A 25 7.72 -8.53 11.95
N TYR A 26 6.81 -7.65 11.53
CA TYR A 26 6.90 -6.99 10.22
C TYR A 26 8.26 -6.30 10.08
N GLY A 27 9.01 -6.61 9.03
CA GLY A 27 10.38 -6.11 8.84
C GLY A 27 11.46 -7.18 8.99
N ASP A 28 11.19 -8.27 9.71
CA ASP A 28 12.20 -9.29 9.99
C ASP A 28 12.58 -10.09 8.74
N ILE A 29 13.88 -10.37 8.61
CA ILE A 29 14.43 -11.28 7.61
C ILE A 29 14.60 -12.66 8.26
N LEU A 30 14.12 -13.69 7.58
CA LEU A 30 14.10 -15.08 8.05
C LEU A 30 14.87 -15.95 7.07
N HIS A 31 15.86 -16.70 7.55
CA HIS A 31 16.48 -17.77 6.76
C HIS A 31 15.63 -19.03 6.91
N VAL A 32 14.90 -19.40 5.86
CA VAL A 32 14.18 -20.68 5.77
C VAL A 32 15.16 -21.80 5.46
N ILE A 33 15.27 -22.73 6.41
CA ILE A 33 16.15 -23.90 6.37
C ILE A 33 15.44 -25.07 5.69
N ASN A 34 14.15 -25.26 5.98
CA ASN A 34 13.32 -26.29 5.35
C ASN A 34 11.91 -25.78 5.06
N ALA A 35 11.44 -26.02 3.83
CA ALA A 35 10.12 -25.66 3.33
C ALA A 35 9.37 -26.85 2.71
N SER A 36 9.75 -28.09 3.07
CA SER A 36 9.15 -29.32 2.52
C SER A 36 7.71 -29.58 2.97
N ASP A 37 7.30 -28.99 4.09
CA ASP A 37 5.94 -29.10 4.63
C ASP A 37 5.05 -27.95 4.14
N ASP A 38 3.80 -28.29 3.85
CA ASP A 38 2.83 -27.49 3.14
C ASP A 38 2.14 -26.43 4.04
N GLU A 39 2.22 -26.60 5.37
CA GLU A 39 1.62 -25.74 6.39
C GLU A 39 2.65 -25.08 7.33
N TRP A 40 3.85 -25.65 7.51
CA TRP A 40 4.89 -25.15 8.44
C TRP A 40 6.30 -25.23 7.86
N TRP A 41 7.08 -24.16 8.01
CA TRP A 41 8.48 -24.09 7.57
C TRP A 41 9.43 -23.95 8.76
N GLN A 42 10.63 -24.51 8.66
CA GLN A 42 11.69 -24.33 9.67
C GLN A 42 12.57 -23.15 9.26
N ALA A 43 12.73 -22.17 10.15
CA ALA A 43 13.49 -20.96 9.89
C ALA A 43 14.24 -20.45 11.12
N ARG A 44 15.11 -19.47 10.91
CA ARG A 44 15.79 -18.66 11.95
C ARG A 44 15.77 -17.18 11.58
N LEU A 45 15.85 -16.29 12.57
CA LEU A 45 15.99 -14.85 12.34
C LEU A 45 17.39 -14.50 11.81
N VAL A 46 17.46 -13.59 10.83
CA VAL A 46 18.70 -12.97 10.35
C VAL A 46 18.80 -11.58 10.96
N THR A 47 19.77 -11.39 11.86
CA THR A 47 19.99 -10.10 12.55
C THR A 47 21.07 -9.27 11.84
N PRO A 48 21.16 -7.96 12.08
CA PRO A 48 22.26 -7.13 11.57
C PRO A 48 23.67 -7.60 11.98
N HIS A 49 23.78 -8.44 13.01
CA HIS A 49 25.05 -8.99 13.52
C HIS A 49 25.32 -10.43 13.06
N GLY A 50 24.40 -11.05 12.33
CA GLY A 50 24.49 -12.45 11.89
C GLY A 50 23.18 -13.22 12.07
N GLU A 51 23.16 -14.47 11.61
CA GLU A 51 22.01 -15.36 11.78
C GLU A 51 21.90 -15.84 13.23
N SER A 52 20.67 -15.89 13.76
CA SER A 52 20.41 -16.45 15.09
C SER A 52 20.60 -17.96 15.11
N GLU A 53 21.19 -18.48 16.19
CA GLU A 53 21.27 -19.93 16.43
C GLU A 53 19.88 -20.56 16.67
N GLN A 54 18.89 -19.76 17.06
CA GLN A 54 17.53 -20.26 17.33
C GLN A 54 16.78 -20.58 16.04
N ILE A 55 16.71 -21.88 15.73
CA ILE A 55 15.77 -22.45 14.77
C ILE A 55 14.38 -22.62 15.42
N GLY A 56 13.32 -22.34 14.69
CA GLY A 56 11.94 -22.67 15.07
C GLY A 56 11.02 -22.79 13.86
N VAL A 57 9.76 -23.14 14.09
CA VAL A 57 8.75 -23.21 13.02
C VAL A 57 7.97 -21.90 12.84
N ILE A 58 7.74 -21.55 11.58
CA ILE A 58 6.92 -20.45 11.10
C ILE A 58 5.79 -21.00 10.22
N PRO A 59 4.60 -20.37 10.14
CA PRO A 59 3.54 -20.83 9.24
C PRO A 59 3.96 -20.67 7.78
N SER A 60 3.66 -21.64 6.91
CA SER A 60 3.96 -21.53 5.47
C SER A 60 3.19 -20.39 4.82
N LYS A 61 3.66 -19.89 3.67
CA LYS A 61 2.92 -18.88 2.87
C LYS A 61 1.47 -19.34 2.60
N LYS A 62 1.30 -20.61 2.23
CA LYS A 62 0.00 -21.26 1.98
C LYS A 62 -0.91 -21.21 3.21
N ARG A 63 -0.38 -21.49 4.42
CA ARG A 63 -1.11 -21.43 5.69
C ARG A 63 -1.55 -20.01 6.05
N VAL A 64 -0.64 -19.02 5.93
CA VAL A 64 -0.93 -17.60 6.20
C VAL A 64 -2.04 -17.10 5.27
N GLU A 65 -1.88 -17.29 3.96
CA GLU A 65 -2.87 -16.87 2.98
C GLU A 65 -4.24 -17.54 3.15
N LYS A 66 -4.26 -18.83 3.49
CA LYS A 66 -5.50 -19.60 3.76
C LYS A 66 -6.24 -19.06 4.98
N LYS A 67 -5.52 -18.70 6.05
CA LYS A 67 -6.06 -18.13 7.30
C LYS A 67 -6.68 -16.75 7.05
N GLU A 68 -5.97 -15.86 6.37
CA GLU A 68 -6.44 -14.49 6.08
C GLU A 68 -7.56 -14.44 5.04
N ARG A 69 -7.48 -15.27 3.98
CA ARG A 69 -8.55 -15.39 2.96
C ARG A 69 -9.86 -15.92 3.57
N ALA A 70 -9.79 -16.69 4.66
CA ALA A 70 -10.97 -17.07 5.45
C ALA A 70 -11.48 -15.91 6.32
N ARG A 71 -10.58 -15.21 7.05
CA ARG A 71 -10.94 -14.05 7.89
C ARG A 71 -11.66 -12.96 7.10
N LEU A 72 -11.14 -12.59 5.93
CA LEU A 72 -11.71 -11.55 5.07
C LEU A 72 -13.12 -11.93 4.56
N LYS A 73 -13.39 -13.22 4.30
CA LYS A 73 -14.73 -13.69 3.92
C LYS A 73 -15.74 -13.49 5.06
N THR A 74 -15.38 -13.85 6.30
CA THR A 74 -16.25 -13.69 7.47
C THR A 74 -16.59 -12.23 7.78
N VAL A 75 -15.63 -11.31 7.60
CA VAL A 75 -15.85 -9.87 7.80
C VAL A 75 -16.82 -9.30 6.76
N LYS A 76 -16.65 -9.66 5.47
CA LYS A 76 -17.49 -9.13 4.37
C LYS A 76 -18.99 -9.49 4.50
N PHE A 77 -19.36 -10.53 5.27
CA PHE A 77 -20.76 -10.85 5.56
C PHE A 77 -21.45 -9.90 6.56
N HIS A 78 -20.71 -9.30 7.51
CA HIS A 78 -21.29 -8.47 8.57
C HIS A 78 -21.52 -7.01 8.14
N ALA A 79 -20.87 -6.55 7.07
CA ALA A 79 -20.93 -5.18 6.57
C ALA A 79 -22.24 -4.81 5.81
N ARG A 80 -23.26 -5.67 5.79
CA ARG A 80 -24.53 -5.45 5.07
C ARG A 80 -25.79 -5.73 5.91
N THR A 81 -25.77 -5.49 7.22
CA THR A 81 -26.97 -5.57 8.06
C THR A 81 -26.93 -4.48 9.14
N GLY A 82 -27.40 -3.28 8.80
CA GLY A 82 -27.25 -2.09 9.66
C GLY A 82 -28.31 -0.99 9.51
N MET A 83 -29.42 -1.22 8.79
CA MET A 83 -30.57 -0.29 8.75
C MET A 83 -31.89 -1.05 8.54
N ILE A 84 -32.61 -1.33 9.64
CA ILE A 84 -34.08 -1.45 9.66
C ILE A 84 -34.55 -0.82 10.98
N GLU A 85 -35.56 0.04 10.89
CA GLU A 85 -36.09 0.80 12.03
C GLU A 85 -36.98 -0.04 12.95
N SER A 86 -37.10 0.38 14.20
CA SER A 86 -37.95 -0.26 15.19
C SER A 86 -39.43 0.11 15.03
N ASN A 87 -40.30 -0.84 14.64
CA ASN A 87 -41.68 -0.84 15.14
C ASN A 87 -42.46 -2.16 15.02
N ARG A 88 -43.38 -2.35 16.00
CA ARG A 88 -44.47 -3.33 16.12
C ARG A 88 -44.17 -4.85 16.11
N SER A 89 -44.77 -5.50 17.10
CA SER A 89 -44.91 -6.95 17.33
C SER A 89 -46.15 -7.55 16.67
N ILE A 90 -46.15 -8.85 16.34
CA ILE A 90 -47.27 -9.82 16.48
C ILE A 90 -46.80 -11.28 16.22
N LYS A 91 -47.67 -12.28 16.42
CA LYS A 91 -47.34 -13.67 16.81
C LYS A 91 -47.24 -14.72 15.67
N THR A 92 -46.26 -15.63 15.82
CA THR A 92 -46.30 -17.11 15.56
C THR A 92 -46.65 -17.74 14.18
N LYS A 93 -45.75 -18.64 13.75
CA LYS A 93 -46.01 -19.97 13.11
C LYS A 93 -46.93 -20.06 11.87
N ARG A 94 -46.36 -20.32 10.68
CA ARG A 94 -46.33 -21.67 10.04
C ARG A 94 -45.50 -21.73 8.72
N LYS A 95 -45.51 -22.90 8.07
CA LYS A 95 -44.53 -23.44 7.09
C LYS A 95 -45.16 -23.58 5.69
N LYS A 96 -44.30 -23.57 4.65
CA LYS A 96 -44.51 -23.92 3.21
C LYS A 96 -44.77 -22.77 2.21
N SER A 97 -43.83 -22.63 1.25
CA SER A 97 -44.01 -22.62 -0.22
C SER A 97 -45.37 -22.22 -0.81
N PHE A 98 -45.35 -21.33 -1.82
CA PHE A 98 -45.82 -21.64 -3.19
C PHE A 98 -45.13 -20.76 -4.25
N ARG A 99 -45.18 -21.19 -5.53
CA ARG A 99 -44.74 -20.40 -6.69
C ARG A 99 -45.81 -19.36 -7.03
N LEU A 100 -45.43 -18.22 -7.61
CA LEU A 100 -46.36 -17.38 -8.37
C LEU A 100 -46.03 -17.38 -9.86
N SER A 101 -47.08 -17.36 -10.67
CA SER A 101 -47.03 -17.16 -12.12
C SER A 101 -48.09 -16.13 -12.50
N ARG A 102 -47.77 -15.18 -13.37
CA ARG A 102 -48.52 -14.84 -14.60
C ARG A 102 -47.90 -13.62 -15.31
N LYS A 103 -48.33 -13.42 -16.56
CA LYS A 103 -47.80 -12.45 -17.54
C LYS A 103 -48.65 -11.17 -17.58
N PHE A 104 -48.22 -10.26 -18.46
CA PHE A 104 -48.99 -9.25 -19.24
C PHE A 104 -48.76 -7.78 -18.85
N PRO A 105 -48.89 -6.83 -19.81
CA PRO A 105 -48.63 -6.93 -21.25
C PRO A 105 -47.73 -5.82 -21.81
N PHE A 106 -47.41 -5.95 -23.09
CA PHE A 106 -46.51 -5.12 -23.91
C PHE A 106 -47.24 -3.90 -24.53
N TYR A 107 -46.54 -2.77 -24.73
CA TYR A 107 -46.94 -1.72 -25.67
C TYR A 107 -45.71 -1.13 -26.40
N LYS A 108 -45.91 -0.46 -27.55
CA LYS A 108 -44.88 -0.37 -28.59
C LYS A 108 -44.86 0.94 -29.40
N SER A 109 -43.67 1.53 -29.57
CA SER A 109 -43.24 2.55 -30.54
C SER A 109 -41.70 2.62 -30.44
N LYS A 110 -40.81 2.61 -31.46
CA LYS A 110 -40.86 2.87 -32.93
C LYS A 110 -41.26 4.30 -33.25
N GLU A 111 -40.48 5.11 -33.96
CA GLU A 111 -39.85 4.94 -35.30
C GLU A 111 -38.56 5.83 -35.43
N ASN A 112 -37.67 5.87 -36.44
CA ASN A 112 -37.21 5.13 -37.66
C ASN A 112 -35.91 5.87 -38.16
N MET A 113 -35.07 5.54 -39.16
CA MET A 113 -34.73 4.44 -40.10
C MET A 113 -33.34 4.78 -40.72
N ALA A 114 -32.59 3.92 -41.45
CA ALA A 114 -32.70 2.47 -41.65
C ALA A 114 -31.42 1.75 -41.11
N GLN A 115 -30.27 1.53 -41.78
CA GLN A 115 -29.88 1.43 -43.21
C GLN A 115 -28.47 0.76 -43.25
N GLU A 116 -28.01 -0.15 -44.14
CA GLU A 116 -28.60 -1.08 -45.14
C GLU A 116 -27.48 -2.03 -45.70
N ASN A 117 -27.83 -3.01 -46.55
CA ASN A 117 -27.00 -4.08 -47.15
C ASN A 117 -26.41 -5.14 -46.16
N SER A 118 -26.80 -6.43 -46.09
CA SER A 118 -27.06 -7.52 -47.09
C SER A 118 -25.79 -8.38 -47.39
N ILE A 119 -25.77 -9.72 -47.57
CA ILE A 119 -26.77 -10.77 -47.89
C ILE A 119 -26.39 -12.15 -47.21
N GLN A 120 -27.38 -13.00 -46.80
CA GLN A 120 -27.35 -14.48 -46.57
C GLN A 120 -26.43 -15.15 -45.48
N GLU A 121 -26.75 -16.32 -44.88
CA GLU A 121 -28.02 -17.09 -44.67
C GLU A 121 -27.87 -18.17 -43.54
N GLN A 122 -29.01 -18.68 -43.00
CA GLN A 122 -29.19 -19.91 -42.18
C GLN A 122 -28.47 -20.03 -40.81
N GLY A 123 -28.93 -20.92 -39.90
CA GLY A 123 -28.08 -21.31 -38.75
C GLY A 123 -28.65 -22.09 -37.55
N VAL A 124 -29.78 -21.66 -36.95
CA VAL A 124 -30.42 -22.29 -35.76
C VAL A 124 -29.64 -22.17 -34.42
N THR A 125 -30.39 -22.32 -33.31
CA THR A 125 -29.98 -22.40 -31.89
C THR A 125 -29.60 -21.11 -31.16
N SER A 126 -30.23 -20.94 -30.00
CA SER A 126 -29.96 -19.89 -29.02
C SER A 126 -28.88 -20.31 -28.03
N ASN A 127 -28.04 -19.37 -27.61
CA ASN A 127 -27.55 -19.31 -26.24
C ASN A 127 -27.46 -17.84 -25.79
N THR A 128 -27.65 -17.58 -24.50
CA THR A 128 -27.73 -16.24 -23.93
C THR A 128 -26.36 -15.60 -23.77
N SER A 129 -26.25 -14.32 -24.12
CA SER A 129 -25.06 -13.52 -23.83
C SER A 129 -25.04 -13.10 -22.36
N ASP A 130 -24.25 -13.78 -21.55
CA ASP A 130 -23.69 -13.18 -20.33
C ASP A 130 -22.26 -12.71 -20.64
N SER A 131 -22.17 -11.47 -21.12
CA SER A 131 -20.88 -10.80 -21.29
C SER A 131 -20.35 -10.38 -19.92
N GLU A 132 -19.67 -11.30 -19.23
CA GLU A 132 -18.91 -11.02 -18.00
C GLU A 132 -17.95 -9.85 -18.24
N SER A 133 -18.36 -8.66 -17.79
CA SER A 133 -17.67 -7.39 -18.04
C SER A 133 -16.46 -7.20 -17.12
N SER A 134 -15.52 -8.15 -17.21
CA SER A 134 -14.12 -8.08 -16.78
C SER A 134 -13.87 -7.40 -15.43
N SER A 135 -14.74 -7.61 -14.45
CA SER A 135 -14.52 -7.25 -13.05
C SER A 135 -13.62 -8.27 -12.37
N LYS A 136 -12.41 -8.43 -12.95
CA LYS A 136 -11.23 -8.91 -12.22
C LYS A 136 -10.90 -7.88 -11.14
N GLY A 137 -11.67 -7.91 -10.06
CA GLY A 137 -11.31 -7.22 -8.84
C GLY A 137 -9.90 -7.66 -8.44
N GLN A 138 -9.11 -6.74 -7.91
CA GLN A 138 -7.86 -7.10 -7.27
C GLN A 138 -8.19 -8.18 -6.22
N GLU A 139 -7.63 -9.38 -6.36
CA GLU A 139 -7.63 -10.31 -5.24
C GLU A 139 -6.84 -9.62 -4.12
N ASP A 140 -7.49 -9.39 -2.97
CA ASP A 140 -6.90 -8.65 -1.84
C ASP A 140 -5.51 -9.25 -1.52
N ALA A 141 -4.43 -8.55 -1.89
CA ALA A 141 -3.09 -9.11 -1.91
C ALA A 141 -2.63 -9.44 -0.47
N ILE A 142 -2.56 -10.73 -0.16
CA ILE A 142 -2.33 -11.16 1.23
C ILE A 142 -0.84 -11.11 1.56
N LEU A 143 -0.47 -10.06 2.29
CA LEU A 143 0.84 -9.91 2.92
C LEU A 143 1.19 -11.18 3.72
N SER A 144 2.33 -11.76 3.38
CA SER A 144 2.82 -13.01 3.95
C SER A 144 4.34 -12.98 3.96
N TYR A 145 4.97 -13.48 2.90
CA TYR A 145 6.43 -13.45 2.74
C TYR A 145 6.82 -13.07 1.31
N GLU A 146 7.87 -12.25 1.22
CA GLU A 146 8.58 -11.91 -0.02
C GLU A 146 9.98 -12.56 -0.01
N PRO A 147 10.40 -13.27 -1.07
CA PRO A 147 11.77 -13.77 -1.19
C PRO A 147 12.75 -12.61 -1.37
N VAL A 148 13.84 -12.59 -0.61
CA VAL A 148 14.86 -11.52 -0.68
C VAL A 148 16.25 -12.09 -0.99
N THR A 149 17.15 -11.19 -1.41
CA THR A 149 18.58 -11.47 -1.55
C THR A 149 19.38 -10.29 -1.02
N ARG A 150 20.52 -10.57 -0.39
CA ARG A 150 21.44 -9.52 0.09
C ARG A 150 22.18 -8.88 -1.09
N GLN A 151 21.93 -7.60 -1.33
CA GLN A 151 22.62 -6.78 -2.32
C GLN A 151 23.62 -5.83 -1.63
N GLU A 152 24.83 -5.70 -2.17
CA GLU A 152 25.77 -4.66 -1.78
C GLU A 152 25.48 -3.35 -2.51
N ILE A 153 25.60 -2.22 -1.81
CA ILE A 153 25.32 -0.88 -2.34
C ILE A 153 26.42 0.10 -1.92
N HIS A 154 26.79 0.99 -2.84
CA HIS A 154 27.87 1.98 -2.64
C HIS A 154 27.34 3.42 -2.58
N TYR A 155 26.12 3.59 -2.06
CA TYR A 155 25.45 4.88 -1.88
C TYR A 155 24.64 4.88 -0.58
N ALA A 156 24.41 6.05 0.02
CA ALA A 156 23.55 6.17 1.20
C ALA A 156 22.07 6.12 0.79
N ARG A 157 21.32 5.13 1.30
CA ARG A 157 19.93 4.88 0.91
C ARG A 157 19.03 6.12 1.13
N PRO A 158 18.18 6.51 0.17
CA PRO A 158 17.13 7.50 0.40
C PRO A 158 16.20 7.05 1.54
N VAL A 159 15.53 7.99 2.20
CA VAL A 159 14.61 7.73 3.32
C VAL A 159 13.27 8.39 3.03
N ILE A 160 12.19 7.62 3.14
CA ILE A 160 10.81 8.09 3.02
C ILE A 160 10.11 7.77 4.34
N ILE A 161 9.57 8.79 5.00
CA ILE A 161 8.78 8.63 6.23
C ILE A 161 7.31 8.87 5.88
N LEU A 162 6.46 7.92 6.25
CA LEU A 162 5.04 7.86 5.87
C LEU A 162 4.15 7.77 7.10
N GLY A 163 2.93 8.31 7.00
CA GLY A 163 1.97 8.33 8.10
C GLY A 163 1.96 9.66 8.88
N PRO A 164 1.39 9.67 10.10
CA PRO A 164 1.32 10.85 10.97
C PRO A 164 2.72 11.33 11.38
N MET A 165 2.85 12.62 11.70
CA MET A 165 4.08 13.25 12.20
C MET A 165 5.33 13.19 11.29
N LYS A 166 5.23 12.63 10.06
CA LYS A 166 6.37 12.50 9.12
C LYS A 166 7.19 13.78 8.94
N ASP A 167 6.50 14.93 8.90
CA ASP A 167 7.10 16.24 8.59
C ASP A 167 8.09 16.63 9.68
N ARG A 168 7.65 16.52 10.94
CA ARG A 168 8.49 16.74 12.11
C ARG A 168 9.67 15.77 12.16
N VAL A 169 9.46 14.48 11.86
CA VAL A 169 10.58 13.51 11.90
C VAL A 169 11.59 13.78 10.80
N ASN A 170 11.16 14.25 9.62
CA ASN A 170 12.04 14.73 8.56
C ASN A 170 12.87 15.95 9.03
N ASP A 171 12.22 16.96 9.63
CA ASP A 171 12.87 18.17 10.15
C ASP A 171 13.86 17.85 11.29
N ASP A 172 13.44 17.03 12.26
CA ASP A 172 14.25 16.60 13.41
C ASP A 172 15.50 15.82 12.91
N LEU A 173 15.36 14.90 11.93
CA LEU A 173 16.50 14.15 11.35
C LEU A 173 17.51 15.04 10.59
N ILE A 174 17.03 16.03 9.82
CA ILE A 174 17.90 16.95 9.07
C ILE A 174 18.64 17.89 10.02
N SER A 175 17.96 18.39 11.06
CA SER A 175 18.51 19.37 12.00
C SER A 175 19.44 18.77 13.06
N GLU A 176 19.13 17.58 13.59
CA GLU A 176 19.98 16.89 14.58
C GLU A 176 21.20 16.21 13.93
N PHE A 177 21.05 15.67 12.71
CA PHE A 177 22.09 14.91 12.02
C PHE A 177 22.44 15.42 10.61
N PRO A 178 22.74 16.73 10.42
CA PRO A 178 22.97 17.35 9.11
C PRO A 178 24.20 16.81 8.36
N HIS A 179 25.06 16.02 9.01
CA HIS A 179 26.18 15.32 8.37
C HIS A 179 25.75 13.98 7.73
N LYS A 180 24.67 13.35 8.20
CA LYS A 180 24.13 12.08 7.68
C LYS A 180 22.96 12.27 6.72
N PHE A 181 22.13 13.28 6.93
CA PHE A 181 20.91 13.52 6.15
C PHE A 181 20.98 14.82 5.34
N GLY A 182 20.08 14.93 4.36
CA GLY A 182 19.82 16.16 3.62
C GLY A 182 18.69 15.98 2.62
N SER A 183 18.14 17.09 2.15
CA SER A 183 17.12 17.10 1.08
C SER A 183 17.77 17.20 -0.30
N CYS A 184 17.13 16.64 -1.32
CA CYS A 184 17.49 16.87 -2.71
C CYS A 184 16.76 18.09 -3.29
N VAL A 185 17.37 18.77 -4.26
CA VAL A 185 16.76 19.94 -4.93
C VAL A 185 15.68 19.49 -5.93
N PRO A 186 14.39 19.86 -5.73
CA PRO A 186 13.31 19.56 -6.67
C PRO A 186 13.39 20.42 -7.93
N HIS A 187 12.64 20.07 -8.97
CA HIS A 187 12.50 20.88 -10.19
C HIS A 187 11.14 21.59 -10.20
N THR A 188 11.05 22.74 -10.88
CA THR A 188 9.76 23.38 -11.18
C THR A 188 9.78 24.17 -12.49
N THR A 189 8.63 24.29 -13.17
CA THR A 189 8.45 25.24 -14.28
C THR A 189 8.09 26.66 -13.82
N ARG A 190 7.89 26.86 -12.51
CA ARG A 190 7.57 28.18 -11.97
C ARG A 190 8.74 29.15 -12.19
N PRO A 191 8.52 30.39 -12.63
CA PRO A 191 9.56 31.41 -12.62
C PRO A 191 10.21 31.57 -11.24
N ARG A 192 11.55 31.62 -11.22
CA ARG A 192 12.37 31.93 -10.04
C ARG A 192 12.00 33.32 -9.51
N ARG A 193 11.78 33.45 -8.20
CA ARG A 193 11.63 34.75 -7.53
C ARG A 193 12.99 35.36 -7.23
N ASP A 194 13.04 36.67 -7.03
CA ASP A 194 14.30 37.39 -6.80
C ASP A 194 15.11 36.84 -5.61
N ASN A 195 14.42 36.35 -4.58
CA ASN A 195 14.98 35.78 -3.36
C ASN A 195 15.30 34.26 -3.41
N GLU A 196 15.10 33.59 -4.55
CA GLU A 196 15.33 32.15 -4.73
C GLU A 196 16.57 31.91 -5.61
N VAL A 197 17.33 30.85 -5.35
CA VAL A 197 18.58 30.51 -6.06
C VAL A 197 18.40 29.20 -6.83
N ASP A 198 18.74 29.22 -8.13
CA ASP A 198 18.69 28.03 -8.99
C ASP A 198 19.73 26.99 -8.57
N GLY A 199 19.32 25.73 -8.52
CA GLY A 199 20.12 24.63 -7.98
C GLY A 199 20.28 24.63 -6.46
N GLN A 200 19.56 25.50 -5.73
CA GLN A 200 19.47 25.49 -4.27
C GLN A 200 18.02 25.31 -3.79
N ASP A 201 17.12 26.22 -4.15
CA ASP A 201 15.69 26.12 -3.79
C ASP A 201 14.94 25.16 -4.73
N TYR A 202 15.14 25.37 -6.05
CA TYR A 202 14.65 24.52 -7.12
C TYR A 202 15.66 24.51 -8.27
N HIS A 203 15.57 23.52 -9.15
CA HIS A 203 16.01 23.64 -10.54
C HIS A 203 14.87 24.25 -11.35
N PHE A 204 15.07 25.46 -11.89
CA PHE A 204 14.04 26.22 -12.58
C PHE A 204 14.02 25.89 -14.08
N VAL A 205 13.07 25.05 -14.49
CA VAL A 205 12.97 24.52 -15.86
C VAL A 205 12.18 25.47 -16.75
N VAL A 206 12.85 26.09 -17.73
CA VAL A 206 12.27 27.16 -18.57
C VAL A 206 11.19 26.67 -19.54
N SER A 207 11.33 25.46 -20.10
CA SER A 207 10.31 24.85 -20.97
C SER A 207 9.44 23.88 -20.19
N ARG A 208 8.13 24.15 -20.16
CA ARG A 208 7.14 23.24 -19.57
C ARG A 208 7.06 21.94 -20.36
N GLU A 209 7.13 22.03 -21.68
CA GLU A 209 7.07 20.93 -22.64
C GLU A 209 8.21 19.93 -22.40
N GLN A 210 9.42 20.44 -22.12
CA GLN A 210 10.57 19.62 -21.75
C GLN A 210 10.35 18.92 -20.39
N MET A 211 9.81 19.61 -19.38
CA MET A 211 9.51 18.96 -18.09
C MET A 211 8.38 17.91 -18.22
N GLU A 212 7.37 18.15 -19.04
CA GLU A 212 6.31 17.16 -19.34
C GLU A 212 6.87 15.93 -20.06
N LYS A 213 7.80 16.13 -21.00
CA LYS A 213 8.55 15.03 -21.62
C LYS A 213 9.42 14.29 -20.61
N ASP A 214 10.12 14.99 -19.72
CA ASP A 214 10.95 14.36 -18.70
C ASP A 214 10.14 13.54 -17.67
N ILE A 215 8.89 13.94 -17.41
CA ILE A 215 7.91 13.15 -16.64
C ILE A 215 7.48 11.89 -17.41
N GLN A 216 7.22 11.99 -18.72
CA GLN A 216 6.90 10.84 -19.59
C GLN A 216 8.07 9.86 -19.74
N ASP A 217 9.30 10.38 -19.83
CA ASP A 217 10.56 9.63 -19.83
C ASP A 217 10.88 9.00 -18.45
N ASN A 218 9.98 9.09 -17.47
CA ASN A 218 10.11 8.56 -16.09
C ASN A 218 11.32 9.06 -15.30
N LYS A 219 11.83 10.27 -15.59
CA LYS A 219 13.00 10.86 -14.88
C LYS A 219 12.69 11.36 -13.46
N PHE A 220 11.41 11.37 -13.08
CA PHE A 220 10.91 11.83 -11.78
C PHE A 220 10.35 10.70 -10.93
N ILE A 221 10.72 10.64 -9.64
CA ILE A 221 10.14 9.68 -8.69
C ILE A 221 8.71 10.08 -8.30
N GLU A 222 8.46 11.39 -8.25
CA GLU A 222 7.15 12.00 -8.05
C GLU A 222 7.10 13.35 -8.77
N ALA A 223 5.95 13.70 -9.33
CA ALA A 223 5.70 14.97 -10.00
C ALA A 223 4.20 15.34 -9.92
N GLY A 224 3.89 16.63 -9.99
CA GLY A 224 2.51 17.16 -9.93
C GLY A 224 2.41 18.62 -10.39
N GLN A 225 1.18 19.14 -10.49
CA GLN A 225 0.89 20.52 -10.86
C GLN A 225 0.33 21.29 -9.66
N PHE A 226 0.83 22.51 -9.43
CA PHE A 226 0.32 23.44 -8.41
C PHE A 226 0.40 24.88 -8.94
N ASN A 227 -0.71 25.62 -8.86
CA ASN A 227 -0.87 26.95 -9.44
C ASN A 227 -0.31 27.02 -10.88
N ASP A 228 -0.76 26.08 -11.72
CA ASP A 228 -0.40 25.87 -13.13
C ASP A 228 1.08 25.71 -13.48
N ASN A 229 1.91 25.52 -12.46
CA ASN A 229 3.32 25.17 -12.59
C ASN A 229 3.54 23.71 -12.22
N LEU A 230 4.43 23.04 -12.94
CA LEU A 230 4.84 21.68 -12.62
C LEU A 230 5.91 21.70 -11.54
N TYR A 231 5.92 20.66 -10.72
CA TYR A 231 6.91 20.38 -9.69
C TYR A 231 7.28 18.90 -9.74
N GLY A 232 8.53 18.54 -9.44
CA GLY A 232 8.92 17.14 -9.40
C GLY A 232 10.28 16.87 -8.76
N THR A 233 10.37 15.72 -8.10
CA THR A 233 11.61 15.22 -7.48
C THR A 233 12.30 14.27 -8.47
N SER A 234 13.41 14.72 -9.07
CA SER A 234 14.09 13.93 -10.10
C SER A 234 14.89 12.77 -9.50
N ILE A 235 14.99 11.65 -10.21
CA ILE A 235 15.84 10.50 -9.83
C ILE A 235 17.29 10.97 -9.62
N GLN A 236 17.78 11.88 -10.47
CA GLN A 236 19.14 12.38 -10.41
C GLN A 236 19.38 13.32 -9.21
N SER A 237 18.39 14.12 -8.81
CA SER A 237 18.43 14.94 -7.60
C SER A 237 18.64 14.06 -6.35
N VAL A 238 17.94 12.93 -6.27
CA VAL A 238 18.06 11.97 -5.16
C VAL A 238 19.41 11.25 -5.21
N ARG A 239 19.82 10.76 -6.39
CA ARG A 239 21.10 10.09 -6.60
C ARG A 239 22.28 10.97 -6.17
N ALA A 240 22.27 12.25 -6.55
CA ALA A 240 23.32 13.20 -6.20
C ALA A 240 23.48 13.47 -4.69
N VAL A 241 22.46 13.19 -3.87
CA VAL A 241 22.57 13.24 -2.39
C VAL A 241 23.10 11.90 -1.86
N ALA A 242 22.56 10.79 -2.36
CA ALA A 242 22.95 9.43 -1.99
C ALA A 242 24.43 9.11 -2.27
N GLU A 243 24.95 9.53 -3.41
CA GLU A 243 26.37 9.36 -3.83
C GLU A 243 27.33 10.26 -3.03
N ARG A 244 26.83 11.35 -2.41
CA ARG A 244 27.60 12.18 -1.46
C ARG A 244 27.65 11.58 -0.05
N GLY A 245 27.23 10.32 0.11
CA GLY A 245 27.23 9.61 1.39
C GLY A 245 26.14 10.07 2.36
N LYS A 246 25.12 10.81 1.89
CA LYS A 246 24.01 11.28 2.72
C LYS A 246 22.70 10.56 2.40
N HIS A 247 21.98 10.19 3.45
CA HIS A 247 20.60 9.74 3.36
C HIS A 247 19.71 10.89 2.86
N CYS A 248 19.23 10.78 1.63
CA CYS A 248 18.30 11.75 1.07
C CYS A 248 16.94 11.61 1.76
N ILE A 249 16.53 12.58 2.56
CA ILE A 249 15.15 12.66 3.07
C ILE A 249 14.24 13.06 1.91
N LEU A 250 13.10 12.39 1.78
CA LEU A 250 12.13 12.59 0.70
C LEU A 250 10.73 12.76 1.28
N ASP A 251 10.14 13.94 1.08
CA ASP A 251 8.69 14.11 1.23
C ASP A 251 7.99 13.75 -0.09
N VAL A 252 7.52 12.51 -0.17
CA VAL A 252 6.87 11.92 -1.36
C VAL A 252 5.81 10.89 -0.96
N SER A 253 4.88 10.57 -1.87
CA SER A 253 3.93 9.47 -1.65
C SER A 253 4.57 8.09 -1.77
N GLY A 254 3.86 7.05 -1.29
CA GLY A 254 4.31 5.65 -1.39
C GLY A 254 4.57 5.16 -2.83
N ASN A 255 4.02 5.84 -3.84
CA ASN A 255 4.30 5.54 -5.25
C ASN A 255 5.77 5.73 -5.62
N ALA A 256 6.45 6.69 -4.98
CA ALA A 256 7.86 6.97 -5.23
C ALA A 256 8.79 5.81 -4.81
N ILE A 257 8.37 4.95 -3.88
CA ILE A 257 9.14 3.77 -3.45
C ILE A 257 9.40 2.85 -4.65
N LYS A 258 8.36 2.56 -5.45
CA LYS A 258 8.46 1.69 -6.63
C LYS A 258 9.38 2.28 -7.69
N ARG A 259 9.26 3.59 -7.97
CA ARG A 259 10.13 4.29 -8.93
C ARG A 259 11.60 4.32 -8.47
N LEU A 260 11.86 4.45 -7.17
CA LEU A 260 13.22 4.37 -6.61
C LEU A 260 13.82 2.97 -6.72
N GLN A 261 13.04 1.92 -6.44
CA GLN A 261 13.46 0.52 -6.65
C GLN A 261 13.79 0.24 -8.12
N GLN A 262 12.93 0.69 -9.05
CA GLN A 262 13.16 0.63 -10.50
C GLN A 262 14.44 1.39 -10.91
N ALA A 263 14.71 2.54 -10.29
CA ALA A 263 15.90 3.36 -10.51
C ALA A 263 17.19 2.85 -9.81
N GLN A 264 17.15 1.65 -9.19
CA GLN A 264 18.23 1.05 -8.41
C GLN A 264 18.70 1.90 -7.21
N LEU A 265 17.76 2.63 -6.58
CA LEU A 265 17.98 3.50 -5.41
C LEU A 265 17.12 3.04 -4.22
N TYR A 266 17.24 1.77 -3.84
CA TYR A 266 16.47 1.10 -2.78
C TYR A 266 16.31 1.94 -1.49
N PRO A 267 15.14 2.56 -1.24
CA PRO A 267 14.95 3.47 -0.11
C PRO A 267 14.76 2.71 1.20
N ILE A 268 14.87 3.42 2.32
CA ILE A 268 14.37 3.02 3.63
C ILE A 268 12.99 3.70 3.77
N ALA A 269 11.91 2.93 3.64
CA ALA A 269 10.53 3.40 3.71
C ALA A 269 9.92 3.04 5.06
N ILE A 270 9.77 4.02 5.95
CA ILE A 270 9.29 3.80 7.33
C ILE A 270 7.85 4.30 7.44
N PHE A 271 6.93 3.43 7.84
CA PHE A 271 5.55 3.81 8.12
C PHE A 271 5.30 3.97 9.62
N ILE A 272 4.95 5.19 10.03
CA ILE A 272 4.45 5.54 11.35
C ILE A 272 2.97 5.13 11.39
N LYS A 273 2.67 4.05 12.10
CA LYS A 273 1.33 3.49 12.25
C LYS A 273 0.65 4.06 13.50
N PRO A 274 -0.46 4.82 13.38
CA PRO A 274 -1.22 5.22 14.57
C PRO A 274 -1.80 4.00 15.29
N LYS A 275 -1.94 4.08 16.61
CA LYS A 275 -2.63 3.04 17.40
C LYS A 275 -4.15 3.14 17.28
N SER A 276 -4.65 4.36 17.42
CA SER A 276 -6.07 4.70 17.38
C SER A 276 -6.22 6.21 17.10
N ILE A 277 -7.46 6.71 17.09
CA ILE A 277 -7.76 8.14 16.92
C ILE A 277 -7.37 8.91 18.20
N GLU A 278 -7.56 8.31 19.37
CA GLU A 278 -7.23 8.88 20.68
C GLU A 278 -5.72 9.13 20.79
N ALA A 279 -4.89 8.16 20.38
CA ALA A 279 -3.43 8.31 20.38
C ALA A 279 -2.95 9.50 19.51
N LEU A 280 -3.61 9.76 18.38
CA LEU A 280 -3.33 10.95 17.55
C LEU A 280 -3.69 12.26 18.27
N MET A 281 -4.79 12.27 19.02
CA MET A 281 -5.19 13.43 19.83
C MET A 281 -4.28 13.62 21.06
N GLU A 282 -3.70 12.55 21.61
CA GLU A 282 -2.68 12.63 22.66
C GLU A 282 -1.37 13.24 22.13
N MET A 283 -0.90 12.78 20.97
CA MET A 283 0.27 13.32 20.25
C MET A 283 0.09 14.81 19.91
N ASN A 284 -1.11 15.23 19.50
CA ASN A 284 -1.41 16.61 19.13
C ASN A 284 -2.75 17.09 19.69
N ARG A 285 -2.73 17.53 20.95
CA ARG A 285 -3.89 18.05 21.70
C ARG A 285 -4.59 19.28 21.10
N ARG A 286 -4.09 19.83 19.98
CA ARG A 286 -4.76 20.90 19.22
C ARG A 286 -5.65 20.38 18.10
N GLN A 287 -5.58 19.09 17.76
CA GLN A 287 -6.42 18.48 16.73
C GLN A 287 -7.82 18.14 17.25
N THR A 288 -8.83 18.35 16.43
CA THR A 288 -10.19 17.87 16.70
C THR A 288 -10.29 16.37 16.39
N TYR A 289 -11.29 15.69 16.98
CA TYR A 289 -11.56 14.28 16.69
C TYR A 289 -11.75 14.02 15.18
N GLU A 290 -12.43 14.93 14.47
CA GLU A 290 -12.64 14.82 13.02
C GLU A 290 -11.31 14.90 12.23
N GLN A 291 -10.37 15.75 12.67
CA GLN A 291 -9.04 15.85 12.06
C GLN A 291 -8.21 14.58 12.35
N ALA A 292 -8.23 14.09 13.59
CA ALA A 292 -7.55 12.87 13.99
C ALA A 292 -8.12 11.63 13.26
N ASN A 293 -9.44 11.53 13.10
CA ASN A 293 -10.09 10.49 12.30
C ASN A 293 -9.64 10.54 10.83
N LYS A 294 -9.62 11.72 10.20
CA LYS A 294 -9.14 11.89 8.81
C LYS A 294 -7.67 11.50 8.64
N ILE A 295 -6.83 11.74 9.66
CA ILE A 295 -5.43 11.29 9.68
C ILE A 295 -5.34 9.77 9.85
N PHE A 296 -6.15 9.18 10.72
CA PHE A 296 -6.23 7.74 10.95
C PHE A 296 -6.67 6.99 9.68
N ASP A 297 -7.78 7.40 9.05
CA ASP A 297 -8.29 6.80 7.81
C ASP A 297 -7.25 6.88 6.67
N LYS A 298 -6.59 8.04 6.54
CA LYS A 298 -5.52 8.23 5.55
C LYS A 298 -4.33 7.29 5.82
N ALA A 299 -3.93 7.11 7.08
CA ALA A 299 -2.86 6.21 7.45
C ALA A 299 -3.24 4.72 7.24
N MET A 300 -4.47 4.32 7.57
CA MET A 300 -4.96 2.96 7.33
C MET A 300 -5.07 2.65 5.84
N LYS A 301 -5.54 3.59 5.00
CA LYS A 301 -5.49 3.42 3.54
C LYS A 301 -4.05 3.29 3.03
N LEU A 302 -3.13 4.10 3.56
CA LEU A 302 -1.72 4.07 3.17
C LEU A 302 -1.06 2.72 3.49
N GLU A 303 -1.39 2.11 4.65
CA GLU A 303 -0.93 0.74 4.98
C GLU A 303 -1.57 -0.32 4.07
N GLN A 304 -2.84 -0.18 3.70
CA GLN A 304 -3.51 -1.10 2.77
C GLN A 304 -2.94 -1.01 1.35
N GLU A 305 -2.59 0.19 0.88
CA GLU A 305 -2.19 0.46 -0.50
C GLU A 305 -0.67 0.26 -0.74
N PHE A 306 0.16 0.47 0.30
CA PHE A 306 1.62 0.40 0.18
C PHE A 306 2.30 -0.53 1.22
N GLY A 307 1.55 -1.31 1.99
CA GLY A 307 2.06 -2.15 3.07
C GLY A 307 2.99 -3.31 2.68
N GLU A 308 3.21 -3.55 1.39
CA GLU A 308 4.26 -4.45 0.88
C GLU A 308 5.60 -3.72 0.60
N TYR A 309 5.62 -2.38 0.53
CA TYR A 309 6.81 -1.59 0.16
C TYR A 309 7.54 -0.93 1.34
N PHE A 310 7.01 -1.01 2.56
CA PHE A 310 7.62 -0.38 3.73
C PHE A 310 8.78 -1.24 4.25
N THR A 311 9.98 -0.69 4.37
CA THR A 311 11.13 -1.39 4.99
C THR A 311 11.00 -1.55 6.50
N GLY A 312 10.01 -0.91 7.13
CA GLY A 312 9.68 -1.09 8.53
C GLY A 312 8.40 -0.33 8.93
N LYS A 313 7.76 -0.80 9.99
CA LYS A 313 6.61 -0.13 10.62
C LYS A 313 6.98 0.25 12.05
N ILE A 314 6.68 1.48 12.43
CA ILE A 314 6.84 1.97 13.81
C ILE A 314 5.46 2.33 14.33
N GLN A 315 5.06 1.73 15.45
CA GLN A 315 3.85 2.10 16.18
C GLN A 315 4.29 2.50 17.58
N GLU A 316 3.96 3.72 18.03
CA GLU A 316 4.45 4.22 19.33
C GLU A 316 4.10 3.27 20.47
N SER A 317 5.12 2.72 21.14
CA SER A 317 4.97 2.21 22.50
C SER A 317 4.48 3.35 23.38
N VAL A 318 3.37 3.15 24.11
CA VAL A 318 3.06 4.06 25.21
C VAL A 318 4.20 3.88 26.20
N ARG A 319 4.92 4.95 26.56
CA ARG A 319 5.89 4.90 27.64
C ARG A 319 5.11 4.72 28.94
N SER A 320 5.07 3.48 29.42
CA SER A 320 4.56 3.06 30.73
C SER A 320 5.46 3.54 31.86
#